data_AF-A0A3B0PQ10-F1
#
_entry.id   AF-A0A3B0PQ10-F1
#
_cell.length_a   1.000
_cell.length_b   1.000
_cell.length_c   1.000
_cell.angle_alpha   90.00
_cell.angle_beta   90.00
_cell.angle_gamma   90.00
#
_symmetry.space_group_name_H-M   'P 1'
#
loop_
_entity.id
_entity.type
_entity.pdbx_description
1 polymer ?
#
loop_
_entity_poly.entity_id
_entity_poly.type
_entity_poly.pdbx_seq_one_letter_code
_entity_poly.pdbx_strand_id
1 'polypeptide(L)'
;MKVNIAIDGPSGVGKSTVSKEIAKRLGYTFINSGSVYRAIAKNVVDKQVDTRDVENVIKTLEVGMIKLLKDDKIELYGEDVSHQIRADYISQITPTIAKIPEVREFVVEHIQYMTKKGKGYIIDGRDTTFKIMPHAEVKVFLW
;
A
#
# COMPACT_ATOMS: atom_id res chain seq x y z
N MET A 1 -23.19 -6.12 8.05
CA MET A 1 -21.99 -6.93 7.71
C MET A 1 -21.05 -6.06 6.89
N LYS A 2 -19.74 -6.02 7.19
CA LYS A 2 -18.76 -5.27 6.38
C LYS A 2 -18.18 -6.15 5.27
N VAL A 3 -17.77 -5.54 4.16
CA VAL A 3 -17.10 -6.21 3.02
C VAL A 3 -15.75 -5.58 2.75
N ASN A 4 -14.88 -6.27 2.02
CA ASN A 4 -13.67 -5.69 1.45
C ASN A 4 -13.92 -5.26 0.00
N ILE A 5 -13.39 -4.09 -0.36
CA ILE A 5 -13.57 -3.47 -1.68
C ILE A 5 -12.18 -3.27 -2.30
N ALA A 6 -11.92 -3.93 -3.42
CA ALA A 6 -10.72 -3.74 -4.23
C ALA A 6 -11.04 -2.83 -5.42
N ILE A 7 -10.19 -1.83 -5.66
CA ILE A 7 -10.40 -0.83 -6.71
C ILE A 7 -9.15 -0.70 -7.58
N ASP A 8 -9.28 -0.97 -8.87
CA ASP A 8 -8.20 -0.84 -9.85
C ASP A 8 -8.48 0.24 -10.89
N GLY A 9 -7.42 0.69 -11.56
CA GLY A 9 -7.50 1.57 -12.73
C GLY A 9 -6.22 2.40 -12.94
N PRO A 10 -6.13 3.16 -14.05
CA PRO A 10 -4.96 3.96 -14.38
C PRO A 10 -4.66 5.08 -13.36
N SER A 11 -3.44 5.64 -13.40
CA SER A 11 -3.14 6.86 -12.63
C SER A 11 -3.99 8.03 -13.14
N GLY A 12 -4.46 8.89 -12.25
CA GLY A 12 -5.19 10.12 -12.63
C GLY A 12 -6.72 10.00 -12.77
N VAL A 13 -7.30 8.79 -12.82
CA VAL A 13 -8.76 8.58 -13.00
C VAL A 13 -9.60 8.83 -11.73
N GLY A 14 -9.03 9.46 -10.69
CA GLY A 14 -9.75 9.80 -9.46
C GLY A 14 -9.99 8.66 -8.46
N LYS A 15 -9.36 7.48 -8.64
CA LYS A 15 -9.56 6.30 -7.76
C LYS A 15 -9.43 6.60 -6.27
N SER A 16 -8.35 7.26 -5.86
CA SER A 16 -8.10 7.51 -4.45
C SER A 16 -9.09 8.51 -3.88
N THR A 17 -9.56 9.46 -4.69
CA THR A 17 -10.64 10.40 -4.30
C THR A 17 -11.94 9.64 -4.04
N VAL A 18 -12.36 8.79 -4.98
CA VAL A 18 -13.59 7.98 -4.85
C VAL A 18 -13.47 7.00 -3.69
N SER A 19 -12.36 6.29 -3.57
CA SER A 19 -12.10 5.31 -2.52
C SER A 19 -12.13 5.95 -1.12
N LYS A 20 -11.52 7.13 -0.96
CA LYS A 20 -11.54 7.89 0.30
C LYS A 20 -12.96 8.31 0.68
N GLU A 21 -13.74 8.81 -0.28
CA GLU A 21 -15.11 9.25 -0.03
C GLU A 21 -16.02 8.07 0.33
N ILE A 22 -15.90 6.93 -0.37
CA ILE A 22 -16.64 5.71 -0.02
C ILE A 22 -16.23 5.22 1.38
N ALA A 23 -14.93 5.21 1.68
CA ALA A 23 -14.44 4.76 2.97
C ALA A 23 -14.99 5.62 4.13
N LYS A 24 -15.00 6.94 3.96
CA LYS A 24 -15.58 7.89 4.91
C LYS A 24 -17.07 7.62 5.14
N ARG A 25 -17.86 7.46 4.07
CA ARG A 25 -19.31 7.21 4.16
C ARG A 25 -19.64 5.87 4.85
N LEU A 26 -18.82 4.84 4.62
CA LEU A 26 -19.05 3.50 5.16
C LEU A 26 -18.36 3.25 6.51
N GLY A 27 -17.50 4.16 6.98
CA GLY A 27 -16.66 3.93 8.16
C GLY A 27 -15.66 2.78 7.93
N TYR A 28 -15.08 2.72 6.73
CA TYR A 28 -14.11 1.72 6.29
C TYR A 28 -12.69 2.30 6.33
N THR A 29 -11.68 1.43 6.34
CA THR A 29 -10.28 1.81 6.27
C THR A 29 -9.87 1.89 4.79
N PHE A 30 -9.53 3.08 4.31
CA PHE A 30 -8.96 3.28 2.99
C PHE A 30 -7.44 3.12 3.02
N ILE A 31 -6.90 2.39 2.04
CA ILE A 31 -5.46 2.19 1.84
C ILE A 31 -5.13 2.37 0.36
N ASN A 32 -4.18 3.25 0.06
CA ASN A 32 -3.52 3.25 -1.24
C ASN A 32 -2.35 2.28 -1.23
N SER A 33 -2.38 1.26 -2.10
CA SER A 33 -1.28 0.28 -2.21
C SER A 33 0.07 0.95 -2.53
N GLY A 34 0.07 2.04 -3.30
CA GLY A 34 1.25 2.84 -3.59
C GLY A 34 1.90 3.48 -2.36
N SER A 35 1.12 3.85 -1.35
CA SER A 35 1.65 4.37 -0.07
C SER A 35 2.49 3.32 0.66
N VAL A 36 2.14 2.03 0.55
CA VAL A 36 2.91 0.93 1.15
C VAL A 36 4.29 0.81 0.49
N TYR A 37 4.34 0.83 -0.85
CA TYR A 37 5.62 0.82 -1.57
C TYR A 37 6.48 2.05 -1.24
N ARG A 38 5.87 3.23 -1.07
CA ARG A 38 6.60 4.44 -0.67
C ARG A 38 7.13 4.36 0.77
N ALA A 39 6.42 3.70 1.69
CA ALA A 39 6.95 3.45 3.03
C ALA A 39 8.15 2.50 3.01
N ILE A 40 8.14 1.46 2.16
CA ILE A 40 9.31 0.60 1.95
C ILE A 40 10.46 1.41 1.34
N ALA A 41 10.19 2.24 0.34
CA ALA A 41 11.21 3.12 -0.25
C ALA A 41 11.80 4.09 0.80
N LYS A 42 10.98 4.65 1.69
CA LYS A 42 11.46 5.46 2.81
C LYS A 42 12.37 4.66 3.73
N ASN A 43 11.99 3.45 4.12
CA ASN A 43 12.82 2.57 4.94
C ASN A 43 14.19 2.29 4.31
N VAL A 44 14.23 2.04 3.00
CA VAL A 44 15.49 1.86 2.25
C VAL A 44 16.37 3.12 2.32
N VAL A 45 15.77 4.31 2.18
CA VAL A 45 16.51 5.59 2.30
C VAL A 45 16.99 5.82 3.72
N ASP A 46 16.15 5.61 4.73
CA ASP A 46 16.51 5.80 6.14
C ASP A 46 17.67 4.86 6.54
N LYS A 47 17.68 3.64 6.01
CA LYS A 47 18.76 2.66 6.20
C LYS A 47 19.98 2.88 5.27
N GLN A 48 19.96 3.93 4.43
CA GLN A 48 21.03 4.29 3.49
C GLN A 48 21.44 3.15 2.54
N VAL A 49 20.48 2.33 2.12
CA VAL A 49 20.70 1.22 1.19
C VAL A 49 20.59 1.71 -0.26
N ASP A 50 21.52 1.31 -1.13
CA ASP A 50 21.41 1.56 -2.57
C ASP A 50 20.20 0.77 -3.12
N THR A 51 19.25 1.48 -3.73
CA THR A 51 18.04 0.90 -4.34
C THR A 51 18.34 -0.14 -5.44
N ARG A 52 19.56 -0.17 -5.97
CA ARG A 52 20.02 -1.15 -6.96
C ARG A 52 20.61 -2.41 -6.33
N ASP A 53 20.95 -2.36 -5.04
CA ASP A 53 21.39 -3.51 -4.27
C ASP A 53 20.16 -4.26 -3.77
N VAL A 54 19.63 -5.12 -4.65
CA VAL A 54 18.39 -5.87 -4.40
C VAL A 54 18.48 -6.70 -3.12
N GLU A 55 19.62 -7.33 -2.85
CA GLU A 55 19.80 -8.18 -1.68
C GLU A 55 19.69 -7.35 -0.39
N ASN A 56 20.36 -6.20 -0.33
CA ASN A 56 20.27 -5.34 0.84
C ASN A 56 18.91 -4.65 0.97
N VAL A 57 18.22 -4.33 -0.13
CA VAL A 57 16.83 -3.86 -0.09
C VAL A 57 15.92 -4.90 0.56
N ILE A 58 16.03 -6.18 0.15
CA ILE A 58 15.21 -7.26 0.71
C ILE A 58 15.48 -7.44 2.20
N LYS A 59 16.75 -7.35 2.64
CA LYS A 59 17.12 -7.42 4.07
C LYS A 59 16.51 -6.29 4.91
N THR A 60 16.04 -5.21 4.30
CA THR A 60 15.35 -4.15 5.03
C THR A 60 13.90 -4.48 5.39
N LEU A 61 13.31 -5.50 4.76
CA LEU A 61 11.91 -5.88 4.93
C LEU A 61 11.72 -6.69 6.22
N GLU A 62 10.89 -6.18 7.12
CA GLU A 62 10.64 -6.80 8.42
C GLU A 62 9.12 -6.89 8.67
N VAL A 63 8.64 -8.06 9.09
CA VAL A 63 7.23 -8.23 9.43
C VAL A 63 6.87 -7.29 10.58
N GLY A 64 5.84 -6.46 10.37
CA GLY A 64 5.41 -5.48 11.36
C GLY A 64 6.08 -4.10 11.24
N MET A 65 7.04 -3.91 10.32
CA MET A 65 7.63 -2.58 10.08
C MET A 65 6.59 -1.55 9.63
N ILE A 66 5.57 -1.97 8.89
CA ILE A 66 4.49 -1.11 8.38
C ILE A 66 3.22 -1.42 9.13
N LYS A 67 2.49 -0.36 9.51
CA LYS A 67 1.13 -0.47 10.01
C LYS A 67 0.23 0.51 9.26
N LEU A 68 -0.85 -0.04 8.71
CA LEU A 68 -1.83 0.71 7.95
C LEU A 68 -2.99 1.08 8.88
N LEU A 69 -3.24 2.37 9.00
CA LEU A 69 -4.24 2.95 9.88
C LEU A 69 -5.40 3.52 9.08
N LYS A 70 -6.42 4.03 9.79
CA LYS A 70 -7.52 4.77 9.18
C LYS A 70 -7.02 6.06 8.52
N ASP A 71 -7.85 6.62 7.63
CA ASP A 71 -7.60 7.93 7.01
C ASP A 71 -6.30 8.01 6.20
N ASP A 72 -5.88 6.91 5.52
CA ASP A 72 -4.65 6.87 4.71
C ASP A 72 -3.37 7.12 5.53
N LYS A 73 -3.44 6.84 6.85
CA LYS A 73 -2.29 6.94 7.74
C LYS A 73 -1.42 5.68 7.68
N ILE A 74 -0.11 5.87 7.63
CA ILE A 74 0.87 4.80 7.59
C ILE A 74 1.96 5.05 8.63
N GLU A 75 2.17 4.06 9.49
CA GLU A 75 3.28 4.07 10.42
C GLU A 75 4.41 3.18 9.87
N LEU A 76 5.65 3.66 10.00
CA LEU A 76 6.87 2.88 9.78
C LEU A 76 7.61 2.79 11.13
N TYR A 77 7.80 1.58 11.65
CA TYR A 77 8.36 1.34 12.99
C TYR A 77 7.66 2.11 14.12
N GLY A 78 6.35 2.32 13.98
CA GLY A 78 5.53 3.07 14.95
C GLY A 78 5.56 4.58 14.79
N GLU A 79 6.32 5.12 13.84
CA GLU A 79 6.31 6.55 13.51
C GLU A 79 5.36 6.84 12.34
N ASP A 80 4.50 7.85 12.47
CA ASP A 80 3.66 8.32 11.37
C ASP A 80 4.54 8.91 10.25
N VAL A 81 4.56 8.24 9.10
CA VAL A 81 5.34 8.64 7.93
C VAL A 81 4.48 9.14 6.77
N SER A 82 3.18 9.35 6.98
CA SER A 82 2.22 9.68 5.92
C SER A 82 2.58 10.91 5.10
N HIS A 83 3.23 11.91 5.70
CA HIS A 83 3.68 13.10 5.00
C HIS A 83 5.03 12.85 4.28
N GLN A 84 5.97 12.21 4.96
CA GLN A 84 7.32 11.94 4.51
C GLN A 84 7.32 11.06 3.25
N ILE A 85 6.44 10.06 3.20
CA ILE A 85 6.33 9.18 2.03
C ILE A 85 5.81 9.88 0.78
N ARG A 86 5.29 11.12 0.87
CA ARG A 86 4.83 11.91 -0.28
C ARG A 86 5.93 12.78 -0.89
N ALA A 87 7.11 12.85 -0.26
CA ALA A 87 8.23 13.60 -0.80
C ALA A 87 8.64 13.12 -2.19
N ASP A 88 9.07 14.05 -3.04
CA ASP A 88 9.37 13.76 -4.45
C ASP A 88 10.47 12.70 -4.59
N TYR A 89 11.53 12.79 -3.78
CA TYR A 89 12.64 11.84 -3.83
C TYR A 89 12.20 10.41 -3.48
N ILE A 90 11.24 10.23 -2.55
CA ILE A 90 10.64 8.92 -2.24
C ILE A 90 9.82 8.42 -3.44
N SER A 91 9.01 9.30 -4.02
CA SER A 91 8.19 8.97 -5.19
C SER A 91 9.04 8.56 -6.40
N GLN A 92 10.20 9.18 -6.59
CA GLN A 92 11.12 8.89 -7.69
C GLN A 92 11.78 7.51 -7.58
N ILE A 93 12.15 7.06 -6.38
CA ILE A 93 12.80 5.75 -6.19
C ILE A 93 11.80 4.59 -6.08
N THR A 94 10.55 4.88 -5.72
CA THR A 94 9.52 3.85 -5.48
C THR A 94 9.32 2.89 -6.66
N PRO A 95 9.29 3.33 -7.94
CA PRO A 95 9.18 2.42 -9.08
C PRO A 95 10.34 1.42 -9.21
N THR A 96 11.55 1.80 -8.79
CA THR A 96 12.71 0.89 -8.78
C THR A 96 12.52 -0.20 -7.73
N ILE A 97 12.12 0.19 -6.52
CA ILE A 97 11.83 -0.71 -5.41
C ILE A 97 10.65 -1.65 -5.73
N ALA A 98 9.58 -1.12 -6.33
CA ALA A 98 8.38 -1.89 -6.68
C ALA A 98 8.59 -2.91 -7.82
N LYS A 99 9.72 -2.86 -8.53
CA LYS A 99 10.09 -3.88 -9.53
C LYS A 99 10.66 -5.14 -8.90
N ILE A 100 11.14 -5.07 -7.65
CA ILE A 100 11.72 -6.21 -6.93
C ILE A 100 10.58 -7.18 -6.55
N PRO A 101 10.61 -8.44 -7.01
CA PRO A 101 9.54 -9.42 -6.75
C PRO A 101 9.25 -9.61 -5.26
N GLU A 102 10.28 -9.75 -4.44
CA GLU A 102 10.19 -9.99 -3.00
C GLU A 102 9.53 -8.81 -2.26
N VAL A 103 9.75 -7.58 -2.74
CA VAL A 103 9.05 -6.40 -2.23
C VAL A 103 7.56 -6.48 -2.55
N ARG A 104 7.20 -6.90 -3.76
CA ARG A 104 5.78 -7.05 -4.15
C ARG A 104 5.11 -8.16 -3.35
N GLU A 105 5.79 -9.28 -3.15
CA GLU A 105 5.32 -10.39 -2.33
C GLU A 105 5.08 -9.94 -0.89
N PHE A 106 6.05 -9.24 -0.29
CA PHE A 106 5.91 -8.67 1.04
C PHE A 106 4.69 -7.74 1.16
N VAL A 107 4.47 -6.83 0.20
CA VAL A 107 3.30 -5.94 0.18
C VAL A 107 1.99 -6.73 0.08
N VAL A 108 1.94 -7.74 -0.80
CA VAL A 108 0.75 -8.58 -0.97
C VAL A 108 0.47 -9.36 0.30
N GLU A 109 1.46 -10.03 0.89
CA GLU A 109 1.31 -10.79 2.12
C GLU A 109 0.84 -9.93 3.29
N HIS A 110 1.45 -8.76 3.46
CA HIS A 110 1.07 -7.82 4.52
C HIS A 110 -0.39 -7.40 4.40
N ILE A 111 -0.83 -6.98 3.21
CA ILE A 111 -2.20 -6.54 2.96
C ILE A 111 -3.20 -7.71 3.08
N GLN A 112 -2.86 -8.89 2.56
CA GLN A 112 -3.73 -10.06 2.67
C GLN A 112 -3.91 -10.50 4.12
N TYR A 113 -2.84 -10.49 4.93
CA TYR A 113 -2.91 -10.85 6.34
C TYR A 113 -3.96 -10.00 7.09
N MET A 114 -3.90 -8.67 6.94
CA MET A 114 -4.83 -7.77 7.62
C MET A 114 -6.27 -7.85 7.07
N THR A 115 -6.43 -7.99 5.75
CA THR A 115 -7.76 -8.05 5.10
C THR A 115 -8.44 -9.41 5.20
N LYS A 116 -7.70 -10.47 5.54
CA LYS A 116 -8.27 -11.79 5.88
C LYS A 116 -8.70 -11.87 7.35
N LYS A 117 -8.02 -11.15 8.25
CA LYS A 117 -8.38 -11.09 9.68
C LYS A 117 -9.60 -10.22 9.99
N GLY A 118 -9.90 -9.24 9.13
CA GLY A 118 -11.04 -8.34 9.33
C GLY A 118 -11.63 -7.85 8.01
N LYS A 119 -12.84 -7.28 8.09
CA LYS A 119 -13.56 -6.70 6.95
C LYS A 119 -13.71 -5.20 7.09
N GLY A 120 -14.07 -4.53 5.99
CA GLY A 120 -14.25 -3.09 5.95
C GLY A 120 -13.02 -2.34 5.47
N TYR A 121 -12.27 -2.95 4.56
CA TYR A 121 -11.14 -2.31 3.88
C TYR A 121 -11.52 -1.89 2.47
N ILE A 122 -11.06 -0.72 2.06
CA ILE A 122 -11.08 -0.27 0.66
C ILE A 122 -9.63 -0.09 0.25
N ILE A 123 -9.18 -0.88 -0.72
CA ILE A 123 -7.81 -0.81 -1.21
C ILE A 123 -7.84 -0.41 -2.67
N ASP A 124 -7.05 0.61 -3.03
CA ASP A 124 -6.89 1.02 -4.42
C ASP A 124 -5.45 0.82 -4.94
N GLY A 125 -5.35 0.60 -6.25
CA GLY A 125 -4.09 0.26 -6.89
C GLY A 125 -4.21 0.01 -8.39
N ARG A 126 -3.25 -0.73 -8.94
CA ARG A 126 -3.26 -1.17 -10.35
C ARG A 126 -3.58 -2.66 -10.50
N ASP A 127 -3.28 -3.43 -9.47
CA ASP A 127 -3.34 -4.89 -9.43
C ASP A 127 -3.99 -5.40 -8.13
N THR A 128 -4.93 -4.63 -7.61
CA THR A 128 -5.60 -4.85 -6.34
C THR A 128 -6.60 -5.99 -6.41
N THR A 129 -7.44 -6.02 -7.45
CA THR A 129 -8.57 -6.93 -7.58
C THR A 129 -8.17 -8.38 -7.85
N PHE A 130 -6.92 -8.61 -8.30
CA PHE A 130 -6.42 -9.92 -8.69
C PHE A 130 -5.10 -10.35 -8.05
N LYS A 131 -4.24 -9.42 -7.56
CA LYS A 131 -3.01 -9.78 -6.81
C LYS A 131 -3.10 -9.44 -5.32
N ILE A 132 -3.36 -8.17 -5.00
CA ILE A 132 -3.27 -7.70 -3.60
C ILE A 132 -4.42 -8.23 -2.75
N MET A 133 -5.65 -8.13 -3.24
CA MET A 133 -6.86 -8.53 -2.51
C MET A 133 -7.82 -9.33 -3.42
N PRO A 134 -7.39 -10.49 -3.96
CA PRO A 134 -8.21 -11.31 -4.84
C PRO A 134 -9.46 -11.87 -4.15
N HIS A 135 -9.47 -11.93 -2.82
CA HIS A 135 -10.58 -12.36 -1.97
C HIS A 135 -11.56 -11.24 -1.60
N ALA A 136 -11.44 -10.03 -2.17
CA ALA A 136 -12.41 -8.96 -1.97
C ALA A 136 -13.80 -9.35 -2.48
N GLU A 137 -14.84 -9.09 -1.69
CA GLU A 137 -16.23 -9.32 -2.10
C GLU A 137 -16.69 -8.36 -3.19
N VAL A 138 -16.16 -7.12 -3.18
CA VAL A 138 -16.46 -6.11 -4.21
C VAL A 138 -15.18 -5.77 -4.95
N LYS A 139 -15.23 -5.82 -6.29
CA LYS A 139 -14.12 -5.49 -7.17
C LYS A 139 -14.60 -4.46 -8.18
N VAL A 140 -13.91 -3.33 -8.26
CA VAL A 140 -14.27 -2.20 -9.12
C VAL A 140 -13.07 -1.85 -10.01
N PHE A 141 -13.33 -1.57 -11.28
CA PHE A 141 -12.35 -1.00 -12.20
C PHE A 141 -12.83 0.38 -12.62
N LEU A 142 -12.04 1.42 -12.36
CA LEU A 142 -12.28 2.78 -12.84
C LEU A 142 -11.39 3.08 -14.04
N TRP A 143 -12.01 3.67 -15.06
CA TRP A 143 -11.40 4.10 -16.31
C TRP A 143 -11.68 5.58 -16.54
#